data_AF-D8QJK5-F1
#
_entry.id   AF-D8QJK5-F1
#
_cell.length_a   1.000
_cell.length_b   1.000
_cell.length_c   1.000
_cell.angle_alpha   90.00
_cell.angle_beta   90.00
_cell.angle_gamma   90.00
#
_symmetry.space_group_name_H-M   'P 1'
#
loop_
_entity.id
_entity.type
_entity.pdbx_description
1 polymer ?
#
loop_
_entity_poly.entity_id
_entity_poly.type
_entity_poly.pdbx_seq_one_letter_code
_entity_poly.pdbx_strand_id
1 'polypeptide(L)'
;MSRRGQLFVFTHYDKRSKREIALEREWVKKHYGETLPVPPEIVTFRSGEGGLFKSHYSNLRGVLYWKWRAAPPGTIIDLPEDTYTTNLLFNDIIRRGPVSLDDEPIEGVCALAEMSAKYDLDYITFHCHLHMDAHKEEYPLEIAAYAHKNGHSKLLDLFAPFMIAKTPNEVRNKFPPVLFTAWTEYVNAWRGIIEGPGSCSYSKNQVVISDFPNGNLSFDHDKDSCEAMASIESAIYRTIAKHGVALLLNLEELKEELEEIAGRCTHEKRSVLESKVACAAMVEAWISQVEERKSAAPFSDFVNAVEASQ
;
A
#
# COMPACT_ATOMS: atom_id res chain seq x y z
N MET A 1 29.75 -15.84 3.08
CA MET A 1 30.29 -16.23 1.76
C MET A 1 30.10 -15.05 0.81
N SER A 2 31.18 -14.36 0.44
CA SER A 2 31.14 -13.17 -0.43
C SER A 2 30.97 -13.61 -1.89
N ARG A 3 29.81 -13.38 -2.50
CA ARG A 3 29.58 -13.56 -3.93
C ARG A 3 30.16 -12.35 -4.67
N ARG A 4 31.47 -12.37 -4.97
CA ARG A 4 32.09 -11.34 -5.82
C ARG A 4 31.73 -11.57 -7.29
N GLY A 5 31.12 -10.55 -7.89
CA GLY A 5 31.19 -10.24 -9.33
C GLY A 5 30.35 -11.12 -10.27
N GLN A 6 29.04 -11.13 -10.11
CA GLN A 6 28.16 -11.63 -11.18
C GLN A 6 28.07 -10.54 -12.27
N LEU A 7 28.54 -10.88 -13.48
CA LEU A 7 28.48 -10.01 -14.65
C LEU A 7 27.18 -10.28 -15.40
N PHE A 8 26.31 -9.27 -15.49
CA PHE A 8 25.10 -9.33 -16.29
C PHE A 8 25.32 -8.54 -17.59
N VAL A 9 25.33 -9.27 -18.71
CA VAL A 9 25.48 -8.67 -20.05
C VAL A 9 24.12 -8.73 -20.74
N PHE A 10 23.53 -7.56 -20.95
CA PHE A 10 22.23 -7.44 -21.63
C PHE A 10 22.47 -7.02 -23.07
N THR A 11 22.71 -8.00 -23.94
CA THR A 11 22.63 -7.78 -25.38
C THR A 11 21.17 -7.86 -25.80
N HIS A 12 20.74 -7.00 -26.73
CA HIS A 12 19.39 -6.99 -27.31
C HIS A 12 18.92 -8.42 -27.63
N TYR A 13 18.02 -8.99 -26.81
CA TYR A 13 17.47 -10.32 -26.99
C TYR A 13 16.12 -10.20 -27.71
N ASP A 14 16.17 -10.09 -29.03
CA ASP A 14 15.05 -10.49 -29.87
C ASP A 14 15.56 -11.57 -30.84
N LYS A 15 15.08 -12.80 -30.63
CA LYS A 15 15.15 -13.97 -31.55
C LYS A 15 16.49 -14.35 -32.19
N ARG A 16 17.64 -14.04 -31.60
CA ARG A 16 18.92 -14.56 -32.12
C ARG A 16 19.09 -16.06 -31.80
N SER A 17 19.30 -16.85 -32.84
CA SER A 17 19.63 -18.27 -32.75
C SER A 17 20.93 -18.49 -31.96
N LYS A 18 21.12 -19.67 -31.35
CA LYS A 18 22.39 -20.05 -30.68
C LYS A 18 23.61 -19.83 -31.59
N ARG A 19 23.42 -19.94 -32.90
CA ARG A 19 24.42 -19.72 -33.93
C ARG A 19 24.82 -18.24 -34.04
N GLU A 20 23.88 -17.31 -33.97
CA GLU A 20 24.16 -15.87 -34.02
C GLU A 20 24.89 -15.40 -32.76
N ILE A 21 24.54 -15.94 -31.58
CA ILE A 21 25.27 -15.66 -30.33
C ILE A 21 26.72 -16.18 -30.40
N ALA A 22 26.93 -17.37 -30.96
CA ALA A 22 28.26 -17.93 -31.15
C ALA A 22 29.09 -17.11 -32.16
N LEU A 23 28.48 -16.71 -33.27
CA LEU A 23 29.13 -15.87 -34.29
C LEU A 23 29.45 -14.47 -33.78
N GLU A 24 28.59 -13.89 -32.95
CA GLU A 24 28.86 -12.59 -32.32
C GLU A 24 30.00 -12.70 -31.30
N ARG A 25 30.03 -13.78 -30.50
CA ARG A 25 31.16 -14.06 -29.59
C ARG A 25 32.48 -14.27 -30.35
N GLU A 26 32.46 -15.02 -31.45
CA GLU A 26 33.62 -15.18 -32.32
C GLU A 26 34.03 -13.89 -33.01
N TRP A 27 33.07 -13.11 -33.52
CA TRP A 27 33.33 -11.83 -34.17
C TRP A 27 33.96 -10.83 -33.19
N VAL A 28 33.42 -10.76 -31.96
CA VAL A 28 33.99 -9.96 -30.87
C VAL A 28 35.40 -10.45 -30.53
N LYS A 29 35.58 -11.75 -30.29
CA LYS A 29 36.91 -12.31 -29.99
C LYS A 29 37.93 -12.03 -31.11
N LYS A 30 37.50 -12.12 -32.37
CA LYS A 30 38.34 -11.93 -33.56
C LYS A 30 38.77 -10.48 -33.80
N HIS A 31 37.89 -9.51 -33.58
CA HIS A 31 38.19 -8.11 -33.89
C HIS A 31 38.75 -7.33 -32.71
N TYR A 32 38.58 -7.87 -31.50
CA TYR A 32 38.80 -7.11 -30.29
C TYR A 32 39.75 -7.84 -29.30
N GLY A 33 39.94 -9.17 -29.37
CA GLY A 33 40.91 -9.89 -28.52
C GLY A 33 40.39 -10.27 -27.11
N GLU A 34 41.20 -10.95 -26.29
CA GLU A 34 40.77 -11.56 -25.00
C GLU A 34 40.71 -10.56 -23.82
N THR A 35 41.32 -9.38 -23.94
CA THR A 35 41.24 -8.29 -22.94
C THR A 35 41.01 -6.97 -23.66
N LEU A 36 39.81 -6.42 -23.55
CA LEU A 36 39.36 -5.31 -24.39
C LEU A 36 39.05 -4.02 -23.66
N PRO A 37 39.47 -2.84 -24.19
CA PRO A 37 38.76 -1.59 -23.93
C PRO A 37 37.29 -1.72 -24.32
N VAL A 38 36.42 -1.28 -23.42
CA VAL A 38 34.97 -1.22 -23.60
C VAL A 38 34.69 -0.37 -24.86
N PRO A 39 33.95 -0.87 -25.87
CA PRO A 39 33.55 -0.07 -27.02
C PRO A 39 32.96 1.26 -26.56
N PRO A 40 33.22 2.40 -27.23
CA PRO A 40 32.76 3.71 -26.78
C PRO A 40 31.23 3.85 -26.67
N GLU A 41 30.51 2.84 -27.17
CA GLU A 41 29.06 2.74 -27.18
C GLU A 41 28.48 1.95 -25.99
N ILE A 42 29.33 1.34 -25.16
CA ILE A 42 28.92 0.56 -23.99
C ILE A 42 29.20 1.36 -22.72
N VAL A 43 28.18 1.47 -21.89
CA VAL A 43 28.26 1.98 -20.53
C VAL A 43 28.17 0.81 -19.55
N THR A 44 28.97 0.88 -18.48
CA THR A 44 28.94 -0.10 -17.40
C THR A 44 28.36 0.56 -16.16
N PHE A 45 27.34 -0.05 -15.57
CA PHE A 45 26.82 0.33 -14.27
C PHE A 45 27.28 -0.67 -13.21
N ARG A 46 27.52 -0.20 -12.00
CA ARG A 46 27.88 -1.02 -10.85
C ARG A 46 26.87 -0.78 -9.73
N SER A 47 26.18 -1.82 -9.29
CA SER A 47 25.27 -1.75 -8.13
C SER A 47 26.05 -1.48 -6.84
N GLY A 48 25.34 -1.13 -5.76
CA GLY A 48 25.93 -0.87 -4.44
C GLY A 48 26.65 -2.08 -3.86
N GLU A 49 26.29 -3.29 -4.31
CA GLU A 49 26.93 -4.55 -3.92
C GLU A 49 28.04 -5.00 -4.89
N GLY A 50 28.31 -4.21 -5.94
CA GLY A 50 29.38 -4.46 -6.91
C GLY A 50 28.99 -5.34 -8.10
N GLY A 51 27.71 -5.62 -8.31
CA GLY A 51 27.20 -6.28 -9.53
C GLY A 51 27.39 -5.39 -10.74
N LEU A 52 27.84 -5.96 -11.87
CA LEU A 52 28.15 -5.19 -13.08
C LEU A 52 27.11 -5.40 -14.18
N PHE A 53 26.57 -4.30 -14.71
CA PHE A 53 25.53 -4.26 -15.74
C PHE A 53 26.09 -3.53 -16.96
N LYS A 54 26.24 -4.25 -18.07
CA LYS A 54 26.71 -3.65 -19.33
C LYS A 54 25.54 -3.44 -20.27
N SER A 55 25.37 -2.21 -20.76
CA SER A 55 24.34 -1.85 -21.72
C SER A 55 24.91 -0.94 -22.81
N HIS A 56 24.37 -1.02 -24.02
CA HIS A 56 24.67 -0.07 -25.08
C HIS A 56 23.92 1.24 -24.82
N TYR A 57 24.54 2.40 -25.10
CA TYR A 57 23.87 3.70 -25.03
C TYR A 57 22.57 3.76 -25.85
N SER A 58 22.49 2.98 -26.93
CA SER A 58 21.28 2.84 -27.76
C SER A 58 20.10 2.25 -27.00
N ASN A 59 20.32 1.33 -26.06
CA ASN A 59 19.26 0.74 -25.23
C ASN A 59 18.73 1.72 -24.17
N LEU A 60 19.53 2.74 -23.83
CA LEU A 60 19.15 3.77 -22.87
C LEU A 60 18.43 4.95 -23.53
N ARG A 61 18.39 5.00 -24.88
CA ARG A 61 17.81 6.12 -25.63
C ARG A 61 16.35 6.32 -25.27
N GLY A 62 15.99 7.57 -24.98
CA GLY A 62 14.64 7.99 -24.61
C GLY A 62 14.34 7.90 -23.11
N VAL A 63 15.06 7.06 -22.36
CA VAL A 63 14.74 6.74 -20.97
C VAL A 63 15.80 7.31 -20.03
N LEU A 64 17.03 6.79 -20.11
CA LEU A 64 18.14 7.18 -19.23
C LEU A 64 19.31 7.87 -19.94
N TYR A 65 19.28 7.91 -21.27
CA TYR A 65 20.38 8.42 -22.09
C TYR A 65 20.79 9.84 -21.71
N TRP A 66 19.83 10.73 -21.46
CA TRP A 66 20.13 12.13 -21.15
C TRP A 66 20.90 12.30 -19.84
N LYS A 67 20.70 11.41 -18.87
CA LYS A 67 21.31 11.47 -17.54
C LYS A 67 22.80 11.11 -17.59
N TRP A 68 23.19 10.26 -18.54
CA TRP A 68 24.56 9.72 -18.61
C TRP A 68 25.27 9.90 -19.95
N ARG A 69 24.69 10.64 -20.90
CA ARG A 69 25.33 10.93 -22.20
C ARG A 69 26.71 11.60 -22.11
N ALA A 70 27.00 12.26 -20.99
CA ALA A 70 28.27 12.95 -20.76
C ALA A 70 29.35 12.03 -20.16
N ALA A 71 29.00 10.80 -19.77
CA ALA A 71 29.96 9.86 -19.21
C ALA A 71 30.95 9.41 -20.30
N PRO A 72 32.27 9.54 -20.09
CA PRO A 72 33.26 9.07 -21.04
C PRO A 72 33.11 7.56 -21.34
N PRO A 73 33.44 7.12 -22.56
CA PRO A 73 33.64 5.71 -22.89
C PRO A 73 34.39 4.92 -21.82
N GLY A 74 33.84 3.75 -21.43
CA GLY A 74 34.46 2.88 -20.42
C GLY A 74 34.29 3.35 -18.97
N THR A 75 33.58 4.44 -18.72
CA THR A 75 33.23 4.86 -17.36
C THR A 75 32.33 3.83 -16.69
N ILE A 76 32.64 3.50 -15.43
CA ILE A 76 31.77 2.73 -14.55
C ILE A 76 30.92 3.74 -13.77
N ILE A 77 29.59 3.65 -13.94
CA ILE A 77 28.63 4.47 -13.22
C ILE A 77 28.17 3.70 -11.99
N ASP A 78 28.46 4.24 -10.81
CA ASP A 78 28.04 3.65 -9.55
C ASP A 78 26.58 4.00 -9.25
N LEU A 79 25.80 2.96 -9.00
CA LEU A 79 24.40 3.01 -8.58
C LEU A 79 24.34 2.55 -7.11
N PRO A 80 23.70 3.31 -6.21
CA PRO A 80 23.62 2.91 -4.80
C PRO A 80 22.64 1.75 -4.54
N GLU A 81 21.77 1.44 -5.50
CA GLU A 81 20.80 0.36 -5.40
C GLU A 81 21.47 -1.02 -5.42
N ASP A 82 20.83 -2.03 -4.83
CA ASP A 82 21.35 -3.39 -4.78
C ASP A 82 21.34 -4.06 -6.17
N THR A 83 22.01 -5.21 -6.28
CA THR A 83 22.15 -5.93 -7.56
C THR A 83 20.82 -6.41 -8.10
N TYR A 84 19.89 -6.83 -7.24
CA TYR A 84 18.60 -7.39 -7.63
C TYR A 84 17.70 -6.31 -8.23
N THR A 85 17.49 -5.22 -7.51
CA THR A 85 16.68 -4.07 -7.96
C THR A 85 17.24 -3.48 -9.25
N THR A 86 18.56 -3.33 -9.33
CA THR A 86 19.23 -2.86 -10.55
C THR A 86 18.97 -3.80 -11.74
N ASN A 87 19.00 -5.12 -11.52
CA ASN A 87 18.71 -6.10 -12.55
C ASN A 87 17.26 -6.02 -13.05
N LEU A 88 16.29 -5.85 -12.15
CA LEU A 88 14.88 -5.67 -12.51
C LEU A 88 14.70 -4.45 -13.41
N LEU A 89 15.28 -3.31 -13.02
CA LEU A 89 15.18 -2.09 -13.80
C LEU A 89 15.78 -2.25 -15.21
N PHE A 90 16.99 -2.79 -15.31
CA PHE A 90 17.62 -2.97 -16.62
C PHE A 90 16.90 -4.01 -17.49
N ASN A 91 16.28 -5.02 -16.90
CA ASN A 91 15.44 -5.95 -17.65
C ASN A 91 14.26 -5.24 -18.31
N ASP A 92 13.60 -4.33 -17.61
CA ASP A 92 12.47 -3.55 -18.13
C ASP A 92 12.89 -2.66 -19.31
N ILE A 93 13.93 -1.85 -19.07
CA ILE A 93 14.44 -0.87 -20.04
C ILE A 93 14.95 -1.56 -21.30
N ILE A 94 15.71 -2.65 -21.15
CA ILE A 94 16.38 -3.30 -22.27
C ILE A 94 15.42 -4.19 -23.07
N ARG A 95 14.46 -4.84 -22.40
CA ARG A 95 13.41 -5.61 -23.09
C ARG A 95 12.37 -4.72 -23.77
N ARG A 96 12.34 -3.43 -23.45
CA ARG A 96 11.37 -2.44 -23.94
C ARG A 96 9.93 -2.88 -23.67
N GLY A 97 9.69 -3.43 -22.50
CA GLY A 97 8.37 -3.90 -22.09
C GLY A 97 8.34 -4.18 -20.59
N PRO A 98 7.14 -4.09 -19.98
CA PRO A 98 6.99 -4.25 -18.55
C PRO A 98 7.52 -5.61 -18.10
N VAL A 99 8.40 -5.60 -17.09
CA VAL A 99 8.72 -6.80 -16.32
C VAL A 99 7.44 -7.24 -15.60
N SER A 100 7.10 -8.53 -15.68
CA SER A 100 6.02 -9.06 -14.85
C SER A 100 6.45 -8.95 -13.39
N LEU A 101 5.58 -8.37 -12.57
CA LEU A 101 5.78 -8.22 -11.13
C LEU A 101 5.05 -9.32 -10.34
N ASP A 102 4.42 -10.28 -11.02
CA ASP A 102 3.52 -11.27 -10.39
C ASP A 102 4.26 -12.21 -9.43
N ASP A 103 5.53 -12.49 -9.70
CA ASP A 103 6.39 -13.34 -8.87
C ASP A 103 7.33 -12.51 -7.97
N GLU A 104 7.23 -11.18 -8.00
CA GLU A 104 8.14 -10.29 -7.30
C GLU A 104 7.67 -10.06 -5.85
N PRO A 105 8.54 -10.22 -4.83
CA PRO A 105 8.17 -9.87 -3.47
C PRO A 105 7.88 -8.37 -3.38
N ILE A 106 6.93 -7.99 -2.52
CA ILE A 106 6.48 -6.60 -2.42
C ILE A 106 7.63 -5.63 -2.09
N GLU A 107 8.64 -6.06 -1.33
CA GLU A 107 9.82 -5.26 -1.05
C GLU A 107 10.64 -4.97 -2.32
N GLY A 108 10.72 -5.95 -3.24
CA GLY A 108 11.35 -5.78 -4.55
C GLY A 108 10.58 -4.80 -5.43
N VAL A 109 9.25 -4.86 -5.41
CA VAL A 109 8.38 -3.91 -6.11
C VAL A 109 8.54 -2.49 -5.55
N CYS A 110 8.59 -2.34 -4.22
CA CYS A 110 8.85 -1.04 -3.57
C CYS A 110 10.23 -0.50 -3.96
N ALA A 111 11.28 -1.32 -3.91
CA ALA A 111 12.63 -0.90 -4.28
C ALA A 111 12.73 -0.51 -5.76
N LEU A 112 12.05 -1.25 -6.65
CA LEU A 112 11.97 -0.91 -8.07
C LEU A 112 11.26 0.42 -8.28
N ALA A 113 10.17 0.68 -7.55
CA ALA A 113 9.42 1.94 -7.61
C ALA A 113 10.25 3.14 -7.11
N GLU A 114 11.01 2.98 -6.02
CA GLU A 114 11.95 4.00 -5.53
C GLU A 114 13.03 4.29 -6.57
N MET A 115 13.63 3.24 -7.13
CA MET A 115 14.66 3.35 -8.13
C MET A 115 14.12 4.03 -9.40
N SER A 116 12.95 3.61 -9.89
CA SER A 116 12.34 4.17 -11.09
C SER A 116 11.99 5.64 -10.91
N ALA A 117 11.41 6.03 -9.77
CA ALA A 117 11.13 7.43 -9.46
C ALA A 117 12.41 8.29 -9.45
N LYS A 118 13.48 7.81 -8.82
CA LYS A 118 14.77 8.50 -8.77
C LYS A 118 15.41 8.73 -10.15
N TYR A 119 15.11 7.86 -11.11
CA TYR A 119 15.59 7.98 -12.49
C TYR A 119 14.55 8.53 -13.47
N ASP A 120 13.47 9.13 -12.95
CA ASP A 120 12.41 9.78 -13.73
C ASP A 120 11.71 8.82 -14.71
N LEU A 121 11.51 7.58 -14.26
CA LEU A 121 10.92 6.48 -15.02
C LEU A 121 9.46 6.28 -14.64
N ASP A 122 8.66 7.32 -14.88
CA ASP A 122 7.27 7.42 -14.42
C ASP A 122 6.42 6.22 -14.81
N TYR A 123 6.66 5.62 -15.99
CA TYR A 123 5.90 4.45 -16.45
C TYR A 123 6.15 3.20 -15.59
N ILE A 124 7.39 2.98 -15.13
CA ILE A 124 7.74 1.86 -14.24
C ILE A 124 7.18 2.14 -12.85
N THR A 125 7.33 3.37 -12.36
CA THR A 125 6.79 3.79 -11.06
C THR A 125 5.28 3.57 -11.01
N PHE A 126 4.57 4.00 -12.05
CA PHE A 126 3.13 3.80 -12.19
C PHE A 126 2.76 2.31 -12.24
N HIS A 127 3.52 1.50 -12.98
CA HIS A 127 3.29 0.06 -13.02
C HIS A 127 3.46 -0.61 -11.64
N CYS A 128 4.48 -0.20 -10.88
CA CYS A 128 4.69 -0.67 -9.52
C CYS A 128 3.54 -0.23 -8.60
N HIS A 129 3.05 1.01 -8.71
CA HIS A 129 1.90 1.49 -7.93
C HIS A 129 0.61 0.73 -8.25
N LEU A 130 0.36 0.38 -9.51
CA LEU A 130 -0.76 -0.48 -9.89
C LEU A 130 -0.65 -1.87 -9.25
N HIS A 131 0.55 -2.45 -9.26
CA HIS A 131 0.79 -3.74 -8.63
C HIS A 131 0.62 -3.67 -7.11
N MET A 132 1.05 -2.58 -6.46
CA MET A 132 0.82 -2.33 -5.03
C MET A 132 -0.68 -2.23 -4.72
N ASP A 133 -1.47 -1.50 -5.51
CA ASP A 133 -2.92 -1.39 -5.31
C ASP A 133 -3.64 -2.74 -5.44
N ALA A 134 -3.18 -3.59 -6.36
CA ALA A 134 -3.70 -4.95 -6.50
C ALA A 134 -3.44 -5.85 -5.27
N HIS A 135 -2.43 -5.53 -4.46
CA HIS A 135 -2.04 -6.31 -3.27
C HIS A 135 -2.23 -5.55 -1.95
N LYS A 136 -3.09 -4.53 -1.93
CA LYS A 136 -3.32 -3.68 -0.75
C LYS A 136 -3.83 -4.38 0.50
N GLU A 137 -4.51 -5.51 0.35
CA GLU A 137 -4.97 -6.33 1.47
C GLU A 137 -3.83 -7.19 2.07
N GLU A 138 -2.92 -7.65 1.22
CA GLU A 138 -1.86 -8.58 1.60
C GLU A 138 -0.68 -7.86 2.26
N TYR A 139 -0.24 -6.73 1.67
CA TYR A 139 0.97 -6.01 2.09
C TYR A 139 0.75 -4.53 2.48
N PRO A 140 -0.27 -4.18 3.28
CA PRO A 140 -0.58 -2.77 3.55
C PRO A 140 0.50 -2.04 4.35
N LEU A 141 1.24 -2.75 5.22
CA LEU A 141 2.28 -2.14 6.06
C LEU A 141 3.53 -1.82 5.23
N GLU A 142 3.97 -2.74 4.38
CA GLU A 142 5.11 -2.54 3.49
C GLU A 142 4.87 -1.35 2.55
N ILE A 143 3.69 -1.30 1.96
CA ILE A 143 3.32 -0.27 0.99
C ILE A 143 3.13 1.09 1.69
N ALA A 144 2.53 1.13 2.88
CA ALA A 144 2.43 2.36 3.66
C ALA A 144 3.80 2.90 4.11
N ALA A 145 4.72 2.02 4.51
CA ALA A 145 6.09 2.42 4.86
C ALA A 145 6.83 3.00 3.65
N TYR A 146 6.68 2.38 2.47
CA TYR A 146 7.18 2.92 1.21
C TYR A 146 6.55 4.28 0.88
N ALA A 147 5.22 4.40 0.99
CA ALA A 147 4.49 5.62 0.69
C ALA A 147 4.94 6.78 1.58
N HIS A 148 5.06 6.54 2.88
CA HIS A 148 5.58 7.51 3.85
C HIS A 148 7.02 7.94 3.50
N LYS A 149 7.93 6.97 3.29
CA LYS A 149 9.35 7.25 2.99
C LYS A 149 9.53 8.12 1.74
N ASN A 150 8.65 7.99 0.76
CA ASN A 150 8.72 8.70 -0.52
C ASN A 150 7.73 9.88 -0.62
N GLY A 151 7.07 10.26 0.48
CA GLY A 151 6.14 11.40 0.52
C GLY A 151 4.86 11.22 -0.30
N HIS A 152 4.44 9.98 -0.55
CA HIS A 152 3.23 9.65 -1.30
C HIS A 152 1.99 9.64 -0.38
N SER A 153 1.56 10.81 0.10
CA SER A 153 0.41 10.93 1.02
C SER A 153 -0.87 10.26 0.51
N LYS A 154 -1.22 10.45 -0.77
CA LYS A 154 -2.40 9.82 -1.37
C LYS A 154 -2.34 8.28 -1.33
N LEU A 155 -1.16 7.72 -1.57
CA LEU A 155 -0.94 6.28 -1.50
C LEU A 155 -1.01 5.82 -0.04
N LEU A 156 -0.43 6.59 0.87
CA LEU A 156 -0.49 6.31 2.30
C LEU A 156 -1.95 6.27 2.81
N ASP A 157 -2.76 7.23 2.40
CA ASP A 157 -4.19 7.34 2.77
C ASP A 157 -5.03 6.22 2.19
N LEU A 158 -4.77 5.85 0.93
CA LEU A 158 -5.45 4.75 0.25
C LEU A 158 -5.27 3.41 1.00
N PHE A 159 -4.11 3.20 1.61
CA PHE A 159 -3.76 1.95 2.27
C PHE A 159 -4.08 1.94 3.78
N ALA A 160 -4.32 3.11 4.37
CA ALA A 160 -4.59 3.25 5.80
C ALA A 160 -5.71 2.36 6.37
N PRO A 161 -6.87 2.22 5.70
CA PRO A 161 -7.95 1.37 6.19
C PRO A 161 -7.56 -0.10 6.38
N PHE A 162 -6.65 -0.61 5.55
CA PHE A 162 -6.17 -2.00 5.59
C PHE A 162 -5.19 -2.24 6.75
N MET A 163 -4.69 -1.17 7.38
CA MET A 163 -3.75 -1.26 8.50
C MET A 163 -4.43 -1.31 9.87
N ILE A 164 -5.72 -1.01 9.96
CA ILE A 164 -6.42 -0.88 11.25
C ILE A 164 -6.52 -2.23 11.97
N ALA A 165 -6.63 -3.33 11.21
CA ALA A 165 -6.71 -4.68 11.75
C ALA A 165 -5.34 -5.27 12.16
N LYS A 166 -4.23 -4.56 11.90
CA LYS A 166 -2.88 -5.06 12.20
C LYS A 166 -2.57 -4.92 13.69
N THR A 167 -1.80 -5.86 14.22
CA THR A 167 -1.37 -5.83 15.62
C THR A 167 -0.27 -4.78 15.83
N PRO A 168 -0.17 -4.16 17.03
CA PRO A 168 0.91 -3.22 17.32
C PRO A 168 2.31 -3.80 17.10
N ASN A 169 2.49 -5.12 17.26
CA ASN A 169 3.79 -5.76 17.04
C ASN A 169 4.14 -5.85 15.54
N GLU A 170 3.19 -6.21 14.69
CA GLU A 170 3.39 -6.21 13.22
C GLU A 170 3.76 -4.81 12.72
N VAL A 171 3.00 -3.80 13.15
CA VAL A 171 3.23 -2.41 12.71
C VAL A 171 4.58 -1.89 13.21
N ARG A 172 4.92 -2.13 14.48
CA ARG A 172 6.22 -1.71 15.06
C ARG A 172 7.41 -2.29 14.30
N ASN A 173 7.30 -3.51 13.78
CA ASN A 173 8.39 -4.17 13.05
C ASN A 173 8.61 -3.59 11.65
N LYS A 174 7.61 -2.91 11.08
CA LYS A 174 7.64 -2.38 9.71
C LYS A 174 7.76 -0.86 9.67
N PHE A 175 7.23 -0.16 10.68
CA PHE A 175 7.13 1.30 10.66
C PHE A 175 8.27 1.98 11.41
N PRO A 176 8.76 3.13 10.91
CA PRO A 176 9.57 4.03 11.71
C PRO A 176 8.75 4.59 12.89
N PRO A 177 9.39 5.07 13.98
CA PRO A 177 8.70 5.52 15.20
C PRO A 177 7.63 6.60 14.96
N VAL A 178 7.88 7.54 14.06
CA VAL A 178 6.91 8.59 13.66
C VAL A 178 5.63 7.96 13.11
N LEU A 179 5.77 7.09 12.11
CA LEU A 179 4.65 6.46 11.44
C LEU A 179 3.89 5.48 12.37
N PHE A 180 4.59 4.80 13.29
CA PHE A 180 3.96 3.96 14.31
C PHE A 180 3.09 4.78 15.28
N THR A 181 3.57 5.96 15.69
CA THR A 181 2.82 6.87 16.57
C THR A 181 1.57 7.38 15.87
N ALA A 182 1.72 7.89 14.64
CA ALA A 182 0.60 8.32 13.81
C ALA A 182 -0.43 7.20 13.60
N TRP A 183 0.03 5.97 13.31
CA TRP A 183 -0.85 4.81 13.16
C TRP A 183 -1.63 4.51 14.43
N THR A 184 -1.02 4.63 15.60
CA THR A 184 -1.71 4.41 16.88
C THR A 184 -2.83 5.43 17.09
N GLU A 185 -2.59 6.69 16.79
CA GLU A 185 -3.61 7.76 16.85
C GLU A 185 -4.74 7.53 15.85
N TYR A 186 -4.38 7.16 14.62
CA TYR A 186 -5.33 6.80 13.57
C TYR A 186 -6.23 5.63 13.99
N VAL A 187 -5.65 4.53 14.49
CA VAL A 187 -6.41 3.37 14.97
C VAL A 187 -7.29 3.71 16.15
N ASN A 188 -6.83 4.55 17.08
CA ASN A 188 -7.65 5.00 18.21
C ASN A 188 -8.85 5.84 17.75
N ALA A 189 -8.68 6.69 16.74
CA ALA A 189 -9.77 7.44 16.13
C ALA A 189 -10.82 6.50 15.49
N TRP A 190 -10.38 5.41 14.86
CA TRP A 190 -11.26 4.37 14.32
C TRP A 190 -11.93 3.50 15.39
N ARG A 191 -11.22 3.18 16.47
CA ARG A 191 -11.75 2.34 17.55
C ARG A 191 -13.01 2.94 18.17
N GLY A 192 -13.05 4.26 18.37
CA GLY A 192 -14.25 4.95 18.87
C GLY A 192 -15.49 4.76 17.99
N ILE A 193 -15.31 4.51 16.68
CA ILE A 193 -16.40 4.22 15.73
C ILE A 193 -16.80 2.75 15.80
N ILE A 194 -15.81 1.85 15.84
CA ILE A 194 -16.01 0.40 15.83
C ILE A 194 -16.67 -0.07 17.12
N GLU A 195 -16.25 0.44 18.27
CA GLU A 195 -16.87 0.12 19.54
C GLU A 195 -18.29 0.74 19.67
N GLY A 196 -18.70 1.54 18.67
CA GLY A 196 -20.05 2.05 18.49
C GLY A 196 -20.47 3.11 19.51
N PRO A 197 -21.69 3.65 19.36
CA PRO A 197 -22.26 4.63 20.30
C PRO A 197 -22.44 4.08 21.73
N GLY A 198 -22.28 2.76 21.94
CA GLY A 198 -22.35 2.10 23.24
C GLY A 198 -21.04 1.99 24.02
N SER A 199 -19.90 2.39 23.44
CA SER A 199 -18.59 2.39 24.11
C SER A 199 -18.23 3.71 24.80
N CYS A 200 -18.97 4.77 24.49
CA CYS A 200 -19.11 5.88 25.43
C CYS A 200 -19.58 5.22 26.73
N SER A 201 -18.74 5.27 27.76
CA SER A 201 -18.96 4.56 29.01
C SER A 201 -20.42 4.73 29.42
N TYR A 202 -21.23 3.69 29.21
CA TYR A 202 -22.56 3.52 29.78
C TYR A 202 -22.32 3.31 31.29
N SER A 203 -21.81 4.34 31.95
CA SER A 203 -22.13 4.56 33.35
C SER A 203 -23.66 4.57 33.36
N LYS A 204 -24.28 3.83 34.27
CA LYS A 204 -25.73 3.70 34.43
C LYS A 204 -26.49 5.03 34.58
N ASN A 205 -25.83 6.17 34.44
CA ASN A 205 -26.41 7.49 34.48
C ASN A 205 -26.10 8.25 33.18
N GLN A 206 -27.12 8.36 32.32
CA GLN A 206 -27.30 9.34 31.24
C GLN A 206 -26.18 9.46 30.18
N VAL A 207 -26.42 8.80 29.03
CA VAL A 207 -25.84 9.26 27.76
C VAL A 207 -26.70 10.42 27.26
N VAL A 208 -26.14 11.63 27.27
CA VAL A 208 -26.66 12.78 26.53
C VAL A 208 -25.96 12.77 25.18
N ILE A 209 -26.66 12.34 24.12
CA ILE A 209 -26.21 12.58 22.75
C ILE A 209 -26.55 14.04 22.44
N SER A 210 -25.59 14.94 22.63
CA SER A 210 -25.80 16.40 22.53
C SER A 210 -26.02 16.94 21.12
N ASP A 211 -25.83 16.11 20.09
CA ASP A 211 -25.65 16.63 18.72
C ASP A 211 -26.86 16.40 17.80
N PHE A 212 -27.99 15.95 18.33
CA PHE A 212 -29.26 16.00 17.59
C PHE A 212 -29.91 17.39 17.72
N PRO A 213 -30.21 18.10 16.62
CA PRO A 213 -30.80 19.44 16.67
C PRO A 213 -32.20 19.50 17.32
N ASN A 214 -32.82 18.35 17.59
CA ASN A 214 -34.17 18.23 18.12
C ASN A 214 -34.23 17.26 19.31
N GLY A 215 -33.55 17.60 20.41
CA GLY A 215 -33.80 17.03 21.73
C GLY A 215 -33.07 15.73 22.06
N ASN A 216 -32.71 15.60 23.34
CA ASN A 216 -32.02 14.45 23.92
C ASN A 216 -32.88 13.18 23.80
N LEU A 217 -32.55 12.31 22.84
CA LEU A 217 -33.09 10.95 22.79
C LEU A 217 -32.29 10.06 23.76
N SER A 218 -32.77 9.99 25.00
CA SER A 218 -32.34 9.01 25.99
C SER A 218 -33.04 7.68 25.69
N PHE A 219 -32.40 6.78 24.95
CA PHE A 219 -32.87 5.40 24.81
C PHE A 219 -32.44 4.60 26.04
N ASP A 220 -33.36 4.44 27.00
CA ASP A 220 -33.19 3.50 28.10
C ASP A 220 -33.45 2.07 27.58
N HIS A 221 -32.54 1.60 26.73
CA HIS A 221 -32.54 0.22 26.26
C HIS A 221 -31.88 -0.64 27.34
N ASP A 222 -32.69 -1.40 28.06
CA ASP A 222 -32.19 -2.51 28.86
C ASP A 222 -31.50 -3.47 27.89
N LYS A 223 -30.16 -3.39 27.85
CA LYS A 223 -29.27 -4.06 26.89
C LYS A 223 -29.52 -5.58 26.85
N ASP A 224 -30.05 -6.12 27.94
CA ASP A 224 -30.36 -7.53 28.12
C ASP A 224 -31.63 -7.99 27.39
N SER A 225 -32.37 -7.10 26.72
CA SER A 225 -33.67 -7.44 26.11
C SER A 225 -33.71 -7.48 24.58
N CYS A 226 -32.70 -7.00 23.84
CA CYS A 226 -32.74 -6.89 22.37
C CYS A 226 -31.81 -7.85 21.64
N GLU A 227 -32.35 -9.01 21.27
CA GLU A 227 -31.65 -9.98 20.42
C GLU A 227 -31.20 -9.37 19.08
N ALA A 228 -31.97 -8.44 18.51
CA ALA A 228 -31.61 -7.77 17.26
C ALA A 228 -30.37 -6.88 17.43
N MET A 229 -30.27 -6.14 18.54
CA MET A 229 -29.11 -5.28 18.81
C MET A 229 -27.85 -6.12 19.05
N ALA A 230 -27.95 -7.19 19.84
CA ALA A 230 -26.84 -8.13 20.03
C ALA A 230 -26.41 -8.78 18.70
N SER A 231 -27.37 -9.05 17.81
CA SER A 231 -27.10 -9.60 16.48
C SER A 231 -26.42 -8.60 15.55
N ILE A 232 -26.81 -7.32 15.58
CA ILE A 232 -26.15 -6.22 14.84
C ILE A 232 -24.71 -6.06 15.31
N GLU A 233 -24.48 -5.96 16.63
CA GLU A 233 -23.12 -5.86 17.18
C GLU A 233 -22.27 -7.06 16.73
N SER A 234 -22.83 -8.28 16.84
CA SER A 234 -22.13 -9.49 16.41
C SER A 234 -21.86 -9.49 14.90
N ALA A 235 -22.78 -9.01 14.06
CA ALA A 235 -22.57 -8.88 12.62
C ALA A 235 -21.43 -7.91 12.31
N ILE A 236 -21.44 -6.71 12.91
CA ILE A 236 -20.36 -5.72 12.76
C ILE A 236 -19.02 -6.33 13.16
N TYR A 237 -18.92 -6.97 14.33
CA TYR A 237 -17.68 -7.59 14.79
C TYR A 237 -17.22 -8.75 13.91
N ARG A 238 -18.13 -9.65 13.50
CA ARG A 238 -17.78 -10.76 12.59
C ARG A 238 -17.28 -10.25 11.26
N THR A 239 -17.93 -9.22 10.72
CA THR A 239 -17.57 -8.67 9.41
C THR A 239 -16.25 -7.92 9.47
N ILE A 240 -16.01 -7.11 10.52
CA ILE A 240 -14.70 -6.49 10.77
C ILE A 240 -13.62 -7.54 11.01
N ALA A 241 -13.92 -8.63 11.74
CA ALA A 241 -12.95 -9.70 11.96
C ALA A 241 -12.61 -10.46 10.67
N LYS A 242 -13.58 -10.64 9.77
CA LYS A 242 -13.41 -11.39 8.51
C LYS A 242 -12.74 -10.55 7.42
N HIS A 243 -13.12 -9.28 7.28
CA HIS A 243 -12.71 -8.43 6.17
C HIS A 243 -11.81 -7.25 6.59
N GLY A 244 -11.53 -7.14 7.89
CA GLY A 244 -10.88 -5.96 8.45
C GLY A 244 -11.79 -4.73 8.38
N VAL A 245 -11.20 -3.58 8.69
CA VAL A 245 -11.87 -2.27 8.58
C VAL A 245 -11.95 -1.80 7.12
N ALA A 246 -11.28 -2.50 6.20
CA ALA A 246 -11.42 -2.28 4.76
C ALA A 246 -12.86 -2.47 4.28
N LEU A 247 -13.64 -3.35 4.91
CA LEU A 247 -15.06 -3.47 4.59
C LEU A 247 -15.88 -2.27 5.04
N LEU A 248 -15.41 -1.51 6.03
CA LEU A 248 -16.03 -0.22 6.29
C LEU A 248 -15.99 0.63 5.02
N LEU A 249 -15.00 0.52 4.12
CA LEU A 249 -14.99 1.24 2.83
C LEU A 249 -16.15 0.86 1.91
N ASN A 250 -16.68 -0.36 1.99
CA ASN A 250 -17.83 -0.83 1.20
C ASN A 250 -19.00 -1.23 2.12
N LEU A 251 -19.72 -0.21 2.61
CA LEU A 251 -20.83 -0.41 3.55
C LEU A 251 -22.07 -1.04 2.93
N GLU A 252 -22.18 -1.13 1.60
CA GLU A 252 -23.43 -1.61 0.96
C GLU A 252 -23.78 -3.04 1.37
N GLU A 253 -22.81 -3.96 1.32
CA GLU A 253 -23.03 -5.36 1.71
C GLU A 253 -23.35 -5.49 3.20
N LEU A 254 -22.65 -4.74 4.06
CA LEU A 254 -22.93 -4.75 5.49
C LEU A 254 -24.28 -4.10 5.81
N LYS A 255 -24.64 -3.03 5.11
CA LYS A 255 -25.89 -2.30 5.30
C LYS A 255 -27.09 -3.23 5.09
N GLU A 256 -27.09 -4.00 4.00
CA GLU A 256 -28.17 -4.95 3.74
C GLU A 256 -28.31 -5.99 4.87
N GLU A 257 -27.19 -6.57 5.36
CA GLU A 257 -27.20 -7.50 6.49
C GLU A 257 -27.74 -6.83 7.77
N LEU A 258 -27.28 -5.61 8.08
CA LEU A 258 -27.68 -4.89 9.29
C LEU A 258 -29.15 -4.47 9.25
N GLU A 259 -29.65 -4.02 8.11
CA GLU A 259 -31.06 -3.68 7.91
C GLU A 259 -31.95 -4.91 8.05
N GLU A 260 -31.52 -6.07 7.52
CA GLU A 260 -32.24 -7.34 7.69
C GLU A 260 -32.33 -7.73 9.17
N ILE A 261 -31.21 -7.65 9.90
CA ILE A 261 -31.17 -7.96 11.34
C ILE A 261 -32.04 -6.97 12.13
N ALA A 262 -31.95 -5.67 11.83
CA ALA A 262 -32.77 -4.63 12.45
C ALA A 262 -34.27 -4.87 12.24
N GLY A 263 -34.66 -5.36 11.05
CA GLY A 263 -36.03 -5.72 10.72
C GLY A 263 -36.62 -6.85 11.58
N ARG A 264 -35.76 -7.71 12.15
CA ARG A 264 -36.16 -8.79 13.08
C ARG A 264 -36.43 -8.30 14.50
N CYS A 265 -36.21 -7.01 14.79
CA CYS A 265 -36.48 -6.45 16.12
C CYS A 265 -37.96 -6.63 16.51
N THR A 266 -38.19 -7.36 17.60
CA THR A 266 -39.51 -7.69 18.15
C THR A 266 -39.92 -6.77 19.30
N HIS A 267 -39.09 -5.80 19.71
CA HIS A 267 -39.41 -4.88 20.80
C HIS A 267 -40.77 -4.23 20.59
N GLU A 268 -41.73 -4.70 21.36
CA GLU A 268 -43.11 -4.28 21.29
C GLU A 268 -43.23 -2.91 21.96
N LYS A 269 -43.18 -1.89 21.11
CA LYS A 269 -43.89 -0.62 21.21
C LYS A 269 -44.53 -0.32 22.58
N ARG A 270 -43.71 0.01 23.59
CA ARG A 270 -44.24 0.74 24.77
C ARG A 270 -44.72 2.16 24.39
N SER A 271 -44.26 2.67 23.25
CA SER A 271 -44.95 3.70 22.45
C SER A 271 -45.01 3.21 20.99
N VAL A 272 -46.16 3.38 20.33
CA VAL A 272 -46.48 2.73 19.03
C VAL A 272 -45.70 3.30 17.84
N LEU A 273 -44.86 4.31 18.04
CA LEU A 273 -44.08 4.94 16.96
C LEU A 273 -42.55 4.75 17.06
N GLU A 274 -41.97 4.27 18.16
CA GLU A 274 -40.53 4.51 18.40
C GLU A 274 -39.61 3.26 18.35
N SER A 275 -40.10 2.03 18.56
CA SER A 275 -39.19 0.89 18.82
C SER A 275 -38.57 0.20 17.59
N LYS A 276 -39.35 -0.12 16.55
CA LYS A 276 -38.77 -0.64 15.28
C LYS A 276 -37.97 0.43 14.54
N VAL A 277 -38.35 1.68 14.74
CA VAL A 277 -37.58 2.85 14.28
C VAL A 277 -36.25 2.91 15.02
N ALA A 278 -36.15 2.49 16.28
CA ALA A 278 -34.91 2.59 17.05
C ALA A 278 -33.75 1.77 16.46
N CYS A 279 -33.91 0.46 16.23
CA CYS A 279 -32.79 -0.35 15.70
C CYS A 279 -32.40 0.04 14.27
N ALA A 280 -33.38 0.28 13.39
CA ALA A 280 -33.11 0.72 12.02
C ALA A 280 -32.46 2.12 12.00
N ALA A 281 -32.97 3.08 12.78
CA ALA A 281 -32.39 4.41 12.90
C ALA A 281 -30.99 4.37 13.54
N MET A 282 -30.74 3.45 14.48
CA MET A 282 -29.39 3.23 15.02
C MET A 282 -28.42 2.70 13.96
N VAL A 283 -28.85 1.74 13.12
CA VAL A 283 -28.05 1.25 12.00
C VAL A 283 -27.79 2.40 11.00
N GLU A 284 -28.80 3.17 10.62
CA GLU A 284 -28.64 4.32 9.73
C GLU A 284 -27.70 5.39 10.33
N ALA A 285 -27.83 5.68 11.63
CA ALA A 285 -26.96 6.63 12.33
C ALA A 285 -25.52 6.12 12.41
N TRP A 286 -25.33 4.82 12.67
CA TRP A 286 -24.00 4.20 12.67
C TRP A 286 -23.37 4.23 11.28
N ILE A 287 -24.12 3.84 10.24
CA ILE A 287 -23.67 3.93 8.84
C ILE A 287 -23.28 5.37 8.49
N SER A 288 -24.11 6.35 8.88
CA SER A 288 -23.84 7.77 8.65
C SER A 288 -22.54 8.22 9.32
N GLN A 289 -22.30 7.79 10.57
CA GLN A 289 -21.04 8.08 11.27
C GLN A 289 -19.84 7.43 10.60
N VAL A 290 -19.98 6.19 10.10
CA VAL A 290 -18.90 5.53 9.36
C VAL A 290 -18.61 6.27 8.06
N GLU A 291 -19.64 6.67 7.29
CA GLU A 291 -19.46 7.44 6.05
C GLU A 291 -18.84 8.82 6.30
N GLU A 292 -19.30 9.55 7.32
CA GLU A 292 -18.68 10.81 7.75
C GLU A 292 -17.21 10.59 8.10
N ARG A 293 -16.87 9.49 8.77
CA ARG A 293 -15.49 9.21 9.19
C ARG A 293 -14.60 8.64 8.11
N LYS A 294 -15.13 7.94 7.10
CA LYS A 294 -14.39 7.69 5.86
C LYS A 294 -13.93 8.98 5.22
N SER A 295 -14.75 10.02 5.32
CA SER A 295 -14.41 11.36 4.86
C SER A 295 -13.56 12.16 5.86
N ALA A 296 -13.37 11.65 7.08
CA ALA A 296 -12.55 12.28 8.10
C ALA A 296 -11.06 12.06 7.85
N ALA A 297 -10.26 12.80 8.62
CA ALA A 297 -8.86 13.12 8.38
C ALA A 297 -8.05 11.97 7.73
N PRO A 298 -7.43 12.19 6.56
CA PRO A 298 -6.52 11.23 5.94
C PRO A 298 -5.42 10.80 6.91
N PHE A 299 -4.90 9.58 6.74
CA PHE A 299 -3.83 9.08 7.61
C PHE A 299 -2.58 9.98 7.57
N SER A 300 -2.32 10.59 6.42
CA SER A 300 -1.27 11.58 6.23
C SER A 300 -1.41 12.81 7.14
N ASP A 301 -2.62 13.20 7.57
CA ASP A 301 -2.81 14.29 8.53
C ASP A 301 -2.28 13.92 9.92
N PHE A 302 -2.49 12.67 10.36
CA PHE A 302 -1.94 12.17 11.62
C PHE A 302 -0.41 12.12 11.56
N VAL A 303 0.16 11.70 10.43
CA VAL A 303 1.62 11.74 10.22
C VAL A 303 2.14 13.17 10.33
N ASN A 304 1.53 14.11 9.60
CA ASN A 304 1.93 15.51 9.62
C ASN A 304 1.84 16.11 11.04
N ALA A 305 0.82 15.76 11.82
CA ALA A 305 0.65 16.24 13.19
C ALA A 305 1.75 15.72 14.13
N VAL A 306 2.14 14.44 13.99
CA VAL A 306 3.24 13.86 14.76
C VAL A 306 4.58 14.46 14.36
N GLU A 307 4.84 14.64 13.05
CA GLU A 307 6.06 15.27 12.54
C GLU A 307 6.19 16.73 12.99
N ALA A 308 5.10 17.49 13.00
CA ALA A 308 5.10 18.89 13.47
C ALA A 308 5.35 19.04 14.98
N SER A 309 5.24 17.94 15.75
CA SER A 309 5.43 17.93 17.20
C SER A 309 6.86 17.54 17.63
N GLN A 310 7.76 17.22 16.69
CA GLN A 310 9.16 16.83 16.94
C GLN A 310 10.12 17.98 16.68
#